data_AF-A0A420BG23-F1
#
_entry.id   AF-A0A420BG23-F1
#
_cell.length_a   1.000
_cell.length_b   1.000
_cell.length_c   1.000
_cell.angle_alpha   90.00
_cell.angle_beta   90.00
_cell.angle_gamma   90.00
#
_symmetry.space_group_name_H-M   'P 1'
#
loop_
_entity.id
_entity.type
_entity.pdbx_description
1 polymer ?
#
loop_
_entity_poly.entity_id
_entity_poly.type
_entity_poly.pdbx_seq_one_letter_code
_entity_poly.pdbx_strand_id
1 'polypeptide(L)'
;MGNTVAEMLEMYGLSTAEGLMDSLDATWSESEIKEYCWQVLRTFPDLKKENWSIGIEGGDYIFSFSGHYVFITDDIWSFNLIAERSVLKLLVEQMIGLNKTKHYNS
;
A
#
# COMPACT_ATOMS: atom_id res chain seq x y z
N MET A 1 -18.64 19.69 -6.16
CA MET A 1 -18.61 18.23 -5.99
C MET A 1 -17.24 17.88 -5.49
N GLY A 2 -17.08 17.50 -4.22
CA GLY A 2 -15.80 17.04 -3.70
C GLY A 2 -15.69 15.55 -4.00
N ASN A 3 -14.70 15.16 -4.81
CA ASN A 3 -14.44 13.74 -5.07
C ASN A 3 -14.05 13.08 -3.74
N THR A 4 -14.91 12.22 -3.23
CA THR A 4 -14.68 11.51 -1.97
C THR A 4 -13.72 10.34 -2.19
N VAL A 5 -13.03 9.92 -1.13
CA VAL A 5 -12.19 8.70 -1.16
C VAL A 5 -12.99 7.49 -1.66
N ALA A 6 -14.26 7.38 -1.26
CA ALA A 6 -15.13 6.28 -1.65
C ALA A 6 -15.38 6.20 -3.18
N GLU A 7 -15.69 7.33 -3.82
CA GLU A 7 -15.89 7.38 -5.28
C GLU A 7 -14.59 7.00 -6.02
N MET A 8 -13.44 7.41 -5.49
CA MET A 8 -12.16 7.01 -6.08
C MET A 8 -11.90 5.52 -5.93
N LEU A 9 -12.10 4.96 -4.72
CA LEU A 9 -11.93 3.52 -4.51
C LEU A 9 -12.84 2.74 -5.46
N GLU A 10 -14.08 3.18 -5.67
CA GLU A 10 -14.99 2.56 -6.65
C GLU A 10 -14.44 2.62 -8.09
N MET A 11 -13.93 3.77 -8.55
CA MET A 11 -13.37 3.92 -9.90
C MET A 11 -12.18 3.00 -10.19
N TYR A 12 -11.35 2.72 -9.17
CA TYR A 12 -10.20 1.83 -9.30
C TYR A 12 -10.50 0.37 -8.90
N GLY A 13 -11.77 0.02 -8.64
CA GLY A 13 -12.16 -1.34 -8.26
C GLY A 13 -11.74 -1.74 -6.83
N LEU A 14 -11.42 -0.77 -5.99
CA LEU A 14 -10.96 -0.93 -4.61
C LEU A 14 -12.07 -0.73 -3.56
N SER A 15 -13.34 -0.66 -3.96
CA SER A 15 -14.45 -0.45 -3.02
C SER A 15 -14.65 -1.59 -2.02
N THR A 16 -14.17 -2.79 -2.35
CA THR A 16 -14.16 -3.97 -1.47
C THR A 16 -12.75 -4.40 -1.07
N ALA A 17 -11.76 -3.53 -1.26
CA ALA A 17 -10.37 -3.81 -0.94
C ALA A 17 -10.14 -3.83 0.58
N GLU A 18 -9.11 -4.55 0.99
CA GLU A 18 -8.75 -4.73 2.40
C GLU A 18 -7.50 -3.90 2.74
N GLY A 19 -7.25 -3.67 4.02
CA GLY A 19 -6.03 -3.02 4.50
C GLY A 19 -4.87 -4.00 4.58
N LEU A 20 -3.68 -3.56 4.20
CA LEU A 20 -2.43 -4.32 4.37
C LEU A 20 -2.19 -4.69 5.83
N MET A 21 -2.53 -3.78 6.75
CA MET A 21 -2.37 -3.99 8.19
C MET A 21 -3.21 -5.15 8.70
N ASP A 22 -4.39 -5.39 8.13
CA ASP A 22 -5.28 -6.48 8.54
C ASP A 22 -4.70 -7.87 8.17
N SER A 23 -3.73 -7.91 7.26
CA SER A 23 -3.08 -9.13 6.77
C SER A 23 -1.80 -9.47 7.53
N LEU A 24 -1.29 -8.58 8.38
CA LEU A 24 -0.06 -8.76 9.16
C LEU A 24 -0.40 -9.03 10.63
N ASP A 25 0.45 -9.82 11.29
CA ASP A 25 0.28 -10.06 12.72
C ASP A 25 0.75 -8.85 13.57
N ALA A 26 0.39 -8.85 14.86
CA ALA A 26 0.69 -7.76 15.78
C ALA A 26 2.19 -7.58 16.11
N THR A 27 3.09 -8.40 15.55
CA THR A 27 4.54 -8.23 15.77
C THR A 27 5.16 -7.14 14.90
N TRP A 28 4.48 -6.74 13.82
CA TRP A 28 4.92 -5.68 12.94
C TRP A 28 4.52 -4.31 13.48
N SER A 29 5.48 -3.41 13.64
CA SER A 29 5.18 -1.99 13.89
C SER A 29 4.78 -1.27 12.60
N GLU A 30 3.96 -0.23 12.70
CA GLU A 30 3.57 0.58 11.54
C GLU A 30 4.77 1.12 10.75
N SER A 31 5.84 1.54 11.45
CA SER A 31 7.08 1.99 10.81
C SER A 31 7.75 0.89 9.99
N GLU A 32 7.78 -0.35 10.48
CA GLU A 32 8.29 -1.50 9.73
C GLU A 32 7.39 -1.81 8.53
N ILE A 33 6.07 -1.80 8.72
CA ILE A 33 5.10 -2.01 7.65
C ILE A 33 5.34 -1.00 6.53
N LYS A 34 5.43 0.29 6.87
CA LYS A 34 5.74 1.37 5.93
C LYS A 34 7.06 1.15 5.22
N GLU A 35 8.14 0.87 5.97
CA GLU A 35 9.47 0.68 5.40
C GLU A 35 9.49 -0.48 4.41
N TYR A 36 9.05 -1.67 4.83
CA TYR A 36 9.08 -2.87 4.00
C TYR A 36 8.09 -2.79 2.83
N CYS A 37 6.91 -2.20 3.04
CA CYS A 37 5.95 -1.98 1.96
C CYS A 37 6.56 -1.10 0.86
N TRP A 38 7.18 0.02 1.22
CA TRP A 38 7.85 0.88 0.24
C TRP A 38 9.05 0.19 -0.42
N GLN A 39 9.83 -0.62 0.31
CA GLN A 39 10.90 -1.41 -0.28
C GLN A 39 10.35 -2.36 -1.35
N VAL A 40 9.29 -3.11 -1.03
CA VAL A 40 8.63 -4.03 -1.97
C VAL A 40 8.07 -3.29 -3.18
N LEU A 41 7.31 -2.22 -2.98
CA LEU A 41 6.70 -1.47 -4.08
C LEU A 41 7.76 -0.95 -5.06
N ARG A 42 8.90 -0.48 -4.56
CA ARG A 42 10.01 0.02 -5.39
C ARG A 42 10.73 -1.07 -6.18
N THR A 43 10.47 -2.35 -5.91
CA THR A 43 10.99 -3.44 -6.75
C THR A 43 10.21 -3.61 -8.06
N PHE A 44 8.98 -3.11 -8.15
CA PHE A 44 8.19 -3.16 -9.38
C PHE A 44 8.67 -2.06 -10.34
N PRO A 45 9.25 -2.40 -11.50
CA PRO A 45 9.84 -1.42 -12.42
C PRO A 45 8.79 -0.52 -13.09
N ASP A 46 7.54 -0.96 -13.11
CA ASP A 46 6.41 -0.24 -13.67
C ASP A 46 5.56 0.48 -12.61
N LEU A 47 6.04 0.54 -11.36
CA LEU A 47 5.38 1.30 -10.29
C LEU A 47 5.20 2.75 -10.72
N LYS A 48 3.95 3.19 -10.81
CA LYS A 48 3.59 4.53 -11.25
C LYS A 48 2.60 5.16 -10.30
N LYS A 49 2.84 6.42 -9.94
CA LYS A 49 1.84 7.24 -9.25
C LYS A 49 0.81 7.73 -10.27
N GLU A 50 -0.46 7.46 -10.02
CA GLU A 50 -1.55 7.93 -10.86
C GLU A 50 -1.91 9.38 -10.56
N ASN A 51 -2.33 10.10 -11.60
CA ASN A 51 -2.71 11.51 -11.49
C ASN A 51 -4.10 11.62 -10.87
N TRP A 52 -4.15 11.62 -9.55
CA TRP A 52 -5.34 11.98 -8.80
C TRP A 52 -4.96 12.68 -7.50
N SER A 53 -5.44 13.90 -7.30
CA SER A 53 -5.29 14.64 -6.05
C SER A 53 -6.55 14.41 -5.20
N ILE A 54 -6.50 13.47 -4.25
CA ILE A 54 -7.49 13.42 -3.17
C ILE A 54 -6.98 14.25 -2.02
N GLY A 55 -7.83 15.13 -1.51
CA GLY A 55 -7.55 15.85 -0.28
C GLY A 55 -6.61 17.05 -0.46
N ILE A 56 -6.84 18.05 0.37
CA ILE A 56 -6.07 19.29 0.42
C ILE A 56 -4.74 19.08 1.18
N GLU A 57 -4.65 17.99 1.96
CA GLU A 57 -3.58 17.76 2.95
C GLU A 57 -2.39 16.91 2.46
N GLY A 58 -2.42 16.38 1.24
CA GLY A 58 -1.25 15.73 0.63
C GLY A 58 -0.76 14.50 1.40
N GLY A 59 -1.34 13.35 1.13
CA GLY A 59 -0.99 12.09 1.79
C GLY A 59 -1.63 10.86 1.14
N ASP A 60 -2.72 11.07 0.42
CA ASP A 60 -3.46 10.03 -0.29
C ASP A 60 -3.02 9.90 -1.75
N TYR A 61 -2.64 8.70 -2.15
CA TYR A 61 -2.11 8.41 -3.47
C TYR A 61 -2.68 7.12 -4.04
N ILE A 62 -2.89 7.12 -5.36
CA ILE A 62 -3.07 5.88 -6.12
C ILE A 62 -1.77 5.55 -6.82
N PHE A 63 -1.32 4.32 -6.64
CA PHE A 63 -0.23 3.73 -7.42
C PHE A 63 -0.77 2.59 -8.28
N SER A 64 -0.14 2.39 -9.43
CA SER A 64 -0.36 1.24 -10.28
C SER A 64 0.94 0.48 -10.50
N PHE A 65 0.84 -0.85 -10.58
CA PHE A 65 1.92 -1.74 -10.99
C PHE A 65 1.34 -3.07 -11.45
N SER A 66 1.95 -3.70 -12.45
CA SER A 66 1.56 -5.01 -13.00
C SER A 66 0.07 -5.14 -13.34
N GLY A 67 -0.58 -4.03 -13.72
CA GLY A 67 -2.02 -3.97 -14.00
C GLY A 67 -2.93 -3.90 -12.77
N HIS A 68 -2.38 -3.78 -11.57
CA HIS A 68 -3.10 -3.62 -10.31
C HIS A 68 -3.02 -2.19 -9.80
N TYR A 69 -3.99 -1.81 -8.96
CA TYR A 69 -4.01 -0.53 -8.26
C TYR A 69 -3.87 -0.74 -6.75
N VAL A 70 -3.17 0.18 -6.12
CA VAL A 70 -3.09 0.29 -4.65
C VAL A 70 -3.36 1.72 -4.25
N PHE A 71 -4.18 1.88 -3.22
CA PHE A 71 -4.37 3.15 -2.54
C PHE A 71 -3.43 3.21 -1.34
N ILE A 72 -2.70 4.30 -1.21
CA ILE A 72 -1.75 4.52 -0.12
C ILE A 72 -2.11 5.83 0.56
N THR A 73 -2.35 5.77 1.86
CA THR A 73 -2.29 6.93 2.75
C THR A 73 -0.91 6.91 3.39
N ASP A 74 -0.12 7.95 3.14
CA ASP A 74 1.20 8.16 3.73
C ASP A 74 1.32 9.62 4.16
N ASP A 75 0.82 9.91 5.36
CA ASP A 75 0.88 11.23 5.99
C ASP A 75 1.69 11.19 7.30
N ILE A 76 1.72 12.32 8.02
CA ILE A 76 2.48 12.44 9.27
C ILE A 76 1.85 11.71 10.46
N TRP A 77 0.60 11.27 10.34
CA TRP A 77 -0.19 10.64 11.40
C TRP A 77 -0.29 9.12 11.22
N SER A 78 -0.36 8.66 9.98
CA SER A 78 -0.59 7.25 9.68
C SER A 78 -0.06 6.81 8.31
N PHE A 79 0.30 5.54 8.23
CA PHE A 79 0.47 4.81 6.98
C PHE A 79 -0.65 3.79 6.80
N ASN A 80 -1.23 3.71 5.61
CA ASN A 80 -2.14 2.62 5.24
C ASN A 80 -1.99 2.29 3.76
N LEU A 81 -2.19 1.01 3.41
CA LEU A 81 -2.28 0.56 2.04
C LEU A 81 -3.53 -0.28 1.86
N ILE A 82 -4.35 0.07 0.88
CA ILE A 82 -5.58 -0.63 0.51
C ILE A 82 -5.40 -1.20 -0.90
N ALA A 83 -5.67 -2.49 -1.07
CA ALA A 83 -5.59 -3.17 -2.36
C ALA A 83 -6.49 -4.42 -2.42
N GLU A 84 -6.63 -4.99 -3.61
CA GLU A 84 -7.23 -6.31 -3.76
C GLU A 84 -6.50 -7.36 -2.93
N ARG A 85 -7.23 -8.34 -2.38
CA ARG A 85 -6.66 -9.38 -1.50
C ARG A 85 -5.48 -10.14 -2.11
N SER A 86 -5.52 -10.42 -3.41
CA SER A 86 -4.43 -11.08 -4.15
C SER A 86 -3.14 -10.23 -4.13
N VAL A 87 -3.29 -8.91 -4.30
CA VAL A 87 -2.19 -7.94 -4.27
C VAL A 87 -1.65 -7.81 -2.85
N LEU A 88 -2.51 -7.71 -1.83
CA LEU A 88 -2.08 -7.67 -0.43
C LEU A 88 -1.27 -8.91 -0.05
N LYS A 89 -1.75 -10.10 -0.45
CA LYS A 89 -1.04 -11.36 -0.21
C LYS A 89 0.36 -11.35 -0.84
N LEU A 90 0.47 -10.89 -2.09
CA LEU A 90 1.76 -10.76 -2.78
C LEU A 90 2.71 -9.82 -2.01
N LEU A 91 2.21 -8.65 -1.60
CA LEU A 91 3.00 -7.66 -0.86
C LEU A 91 3.47 -8.24 0.49
N VAL A 92 2.57 -8.85 1.25
CA VAL A 92 2.88 -9.48 2.56
C VAL A 92 3.93 -10.58 2.42
N GLU A 93 3.80 -11.47 1.42
CA GLU A 93 4.76 -12.54 1.18
C GLU A 93 6.16 -11.98 0.89
N GLN A 94 6.26 -10.93 0.07
CA GLN A 94 7.53 -10.27 -0.22
C GLN A 94 8.10 -9.54 1.01
N MET A 95 7.28 -8.84 1.79
CA MET A 95 7.69 -8.17 3.03
C MET A 95 8.26 -9.17 4.04
N ILE A 96 7.57 -10.29 4.27
CA ILE A 96 8.04 -11.38 5.15
C ILE A 96 9.36 -11.96 4.63
N GLY A 97 9.49 -12.14 3.31
CA GLY A 97 10.73 -12.59 2.66
C GLY A 97 11.90 -11.66 2.95
N LEU A 98 11.72 -10.36 2.75
CA LEU A 98 12.73 -9.33 3.03
C LEU A 98 13.12 -9.33 4.51
N ASN A 99 12.15 -9.37 5.42
CA ASN A 99 12.41 -9.36 6.85
C ASN A 99 13.26 -10.57 7.30
N LYS A 100 12.96 -11.78 6.79
CA LYS A 100 13.76 -12.98 7.06
C LYS A 100 15.21 -12.86 6.57
N THR A 101 15.44 -12.23 5.41
CA THR A 101 16.80 -12.03 4.90
C THR A 101 17.62 -11.04 5.74
N LYS A 102 16.98 -10.03 6.35
CA LYS A 102 17.64 -9.08 7.25
C LYS A 102 18.11 -9.77 8.55
N HIS A 103 17.27 -10.63 9.11
CA HIS A 103 17.59 -11.40 10.33
C HIS A 103 18.64 -12.50 10.11
N TYR A 104 18.84 -12.99 8.88
CA TYR A 104 19.90 -13.97 8.59
C TYR A 104 21.27 -13.32 8.35
N ASN A 105 21.30 -12.03 7.96
CA ASN A 105 22.52 -11.29 7.62
C ASN A 105 22.97 -10.29 8.71
N SER A 106 22.32 -10.30 9.88
CA SER A 106 22.69 -9.50 11.08
C SER A 106 23.31 -10.39 12.15
#